data_AF-A0A6I6HIT9-F1
#
_entry.id   AF-A0A6I6HIT9-F1
#
_cell.length_a   1.000
_cell.length_b   1.000
_cell.length_c   1.000
_cell.angle_alpha   90.00
_cell.angle_beta   90.00
_cell.angle_gamma   90.00
#
_symmetry.space_group_name_H-M   'P 1'
#
loop_
_entity.id
_entity.type
_entity.pdbx_description
1 polymer ?
#
loop_
_entity_poly.entity_id
_entity_poly.type
_entity_poly.pdbx_seq_one_letter_code
_entity_poly.pdbx_strand_id
1 'polypeptide(L)' 'MTDKKFPGNPTRSYRSRHPLKVVGEIESWETFDAGFVRELRRRVQEGMGEIIN' A
#
# COMPACT_ATOMS: atom_id res chain seq x y z
N MET A 1 -4.83 3.62 6.46
CA MET A 1 -5.47 3.70 5.12
C MET A 1 -6.94 4.01 5.24
N THR A 2 -7.72 3.09 5.83
CA THR A 2 -9.15 3.26 6.09
C THR A 2 -9.45 4.58 6.79
N ASP A 3 -10.41 5.33 6.27
CA ASP A 3 -10.89 6.61 6.82
C ASP A 3 -9.79 7.67 7.08
N LYS A 4 -8.63 7.57 6.43
CA LYS A 4 -7.55 8.58 6.57
C LYS A 4 -7.68 9.73 5.57
N LYS A 5 -7.92 9.42 4.29
CA LYS A 5 -8.09 10.42 3.20
C LYS A 5 -9.48 10.37 2.57
N PHE A 6 -10.06 9.17 2.48
CA PHE A 6 -11.38 8.92 1.89
C PHE A 6 -12.18 8.03 2.84
N PRO A 7 -13.52 8.13 2.83
CA PRO A 7 -14.38 7.30 3.67
C PRO A 7 -14.30 5.82 3.27
N GLY A 8 -14.33 4.94 4.27
CA GLY A 8 -14.22 3.49 4.13
C GLY A 8 -12.82 3.00 3.77
N ASN A 9 -12.77 1.85 3.08
CA ASN A 9 -11.53 1.21 2.61
C ASN A 9 -11.52 0.98 1.09
N PRO A 10 -11.48 2.05 0.26
CA PRO A 10 -11.53 1.90 -1.19
C PRO A 10 -10.37 1.08 -1.76
N THR A 11 -9.19 1.18 -1.16
CA THR A 11 -7.99 0.42 -1.55
C THR A 11 -8.01 -1.03 -1.09
N ARG A 12 -9.01 -1.43 -0.30
CA ARG A 12 -9.19 -2.80 0.22
C ARG A 12 -7.94 -3.32 0.94
N SER A 13 -7.30 -2.47 1.73
CA SER A 13 -6.11 -2.82 2.51
C SER A 13 -6.51 -3.42 3.86
N TYR A 14 -5.92 -4.56 4.24
CA TYR A 14 -6.23 -5.29 5.48
C TYR A 14 -4.95 -5.70 6.22
N ARG A 15 -5.08 -6.07 7.51
CA ARG A 15 -4.03 -6.68 8.32
C ARG A 15 -4.58 -7.87 9.12
N SER A 16 -3.77 -8.90 9.33
CA SER A 16 -4.14 -10.11 10.10
C SER A 16 -3.23 -10.27 11.31
N ARG A 17 -3.80 -10.77 12.42
CA ARG A 17 -3.03 -11.24 13.60
C ARG A 17 -2.65 -12.72 13.50
N HIS A 18 -3.25 -13.45 12.56
CA HIS A 18 -3.01 -14.86 12.33
C HIS A 18 -2.18 -15.09 11.07
N PRO A 19 -1.39 -16.18 10.99
CA PRO A 19 -0.66 -16.55 9.78
C PRO A 19 -1.58 -16.69 8.57
N LEU A 20 -1.06 -16.38 7.39
CA LEU A 20 -1.74 -16.56 6.10
C LEU A 20 -1.05 -17.66 5.30
N LYS A 21 -1.82 -18.44 4.52
CA LYS A 21 -1.30 -19.44 3.58
C LYS A 21 -1.11 -18.81 2.20
N VAL A 22 0.08 -18.93 1.62
CA VAL A 22 0.32 -18.56 0.22
C VAL A 22 -0.31 -19.63 -0.68
N VAL A 23 -1.16 -19.23 -1.62
CA VAL A 23 -1.93 -20.17 -2.48
C VAL A 23 -1.58 -20.07 -3.96
N GLY A 24 -0.80 -19.06 -4.35
CA GLY A 24 -0.38 -18.82 -5.73
C GLY A 24 0.44 -17.54 -5.84
N GLU A 25 0.92 -17.28 -7.04
CA GLU A 25 1.71 -16.12 -7.42
C GLU A 25 1.08 -15.46 -8.65
N ILE A 26 1.19 -14.14 -8.75
CA ILE A 26 0.80 -13.40 -9.96
C ILE A 26 2.08 -13.12 -10.74
N GLU A 27 2.23 -13.73 -11.90
CA GLU A 27 3.45 -13.61 -12.73
C GLU A 27 3.57 -12.27 -13.46
N SER A 28 2.43 -11.61 -13.74
CA SER A 28 2.39 -10.35 -14.47
C SER A 28 1.56 -9.31 -13.73
N TRP A 29 2.17 -8.15 -13.51
CA TRP A 29 1.52 -7.01 -12.87
C TRP A 29 1.96 -5.71 -13.54
N GLU A 30 1.01 -4.84 -13.83
CA GLU A 30 1.30 -3.54 -14.42
C GLU A 30 1.99 -2.64 -13.40
N THR A 31 3.21 -2.20 -13.72
CA THR A 31 3.94 -1.27 -12.87
C THR A 31 3.49 0.16 -13.14
N PHE A 32 3.43 0.98 -12.09
CA PHE A 32 3.31 2.43 -12.27
C PHE A 32 4.53 3.00 -12.98
N ASP A 33 4.34 4.14 -13.63
CA ASP A 33 5.44 4.93 -14.22
C ASP A 33 6.56 5.19 -13.18
N ALA A 34 7.81 5.11 -13.65
CA ALA A 34 8.97 5.24 -12.78
C ALA A 34 9.06 6.64 -12.12
N GLY A 35 8.63 7.70 -12.80
CA GLY A 35 8.55 9.05 -12.25
C GLY A 35 7.55 9.13 -11.09
N PHE A 36 6.38 8.53 -11.26
CA PHE A 36 5.38 8.43 -10.21
C PHE A 36 5.90 7.68 -8.98
N VAL A 37 6.58 6.55 -9.16
CA VAL A 37 7.19 5.78 -8.05
C VAL A 37 8.26 6.59 -7.32
N ARG A 38 9.12 7.33 -8.05
CA ARG A 38 10.14 8.19 -7.44
C ARG A 38 9.52 9.28 -6.56
N GLU A 39 8.46 9.92 -7.05
CA GLU A 39 7.76 10.96 -6.29
C GLU A 39 7.10 10.41 -5.02
N LEU A 40 6.47 9.24 -5.09
CA LEU A 40 5.92 8.58 -3.90
C LEU A 40 7.01 8.29 -2.85
N ARG A 41 8.17 7.78 -3.28
CA ARG A 41 9.32 7.51 -2.38
C ARG A 41 9.83 8.78 -1.71
N ARG A 42 9.96 9.88 -2.47
CA ARG A 42 10.39 11.18 -1.94
C ARG A 42 9.47 11.66 -0.81
N ARG A 43 8.16 11.60 -1.01
CA ARG A 43 7.18 12.04 0.01
C ARG A 43 7.26 11.23 1.30
N VAL A 44 7.45 9.90 1.19
CA VAL A 44 7.62 9.04 2.37
C VAL A 44 8.91 9.42 3.13
N GLN A 45 10.00 9.69 2.41
CA GLN A 45 11.26 10.14 3.01
C GLN A 45 11.13 11.51 3.72
N GLU A 46 10.26 12.38 3.23
CA GLU A 46 9.93 13.68 3.84
C GLU A 46 9.02 13.55 5.07
N GLY A 47 8.67 12.32 5.49
CA GLY A 47 7.88 12.06 6.69
C GLY A 47 6.37 12.05 6.45
N MET A 48 5.91 11.87 5.21
CA MET A 48 4.47 11.78 4.93
C MET A 48 3.87 10.47 5.48
N GLY A 49 3.02 10.62 6.50
CA GLY A 49 2.17 9.56 7.05
C GLY A 49 2.70 8.95 8.35
N GLU A 50 1.78 8.54 9.22
CA GLU A 50 2.08 7.84 10.47
C GLU A 50 1.97 6.32 10.27
N ILE A 51 2.94 5.57 10.79
CA ILE A 51 2.89 4.11 10.78
C ILE A 51 2.05 3.64 11.97
N ILE A 52 0.95 2.96 11.67
CA ILE A 52 0.08 2.31 12.65
C ILE A 52 0.08 0.81 12.40
N ASN A 53 0.53 0.01 13.37
CA ASN A 53 0.56 -1.46 13.26
C ASN A 53 -0.36 -2.10 14.30
#